data_AF-A0A7C1KCA5-F1
#
_entry.id   AF-A0A7C1KCA5-F1
#
_cell.length_a   1.000
_cell.length_b   1.000
_cell.length_c   1.000
_cell.angle_alpha   90.00
_cell.angle_beta   90.00
_cell.angle_gamma   90.00
#
_symmetry.space_group_name_H-M   'P 1'
#
loop_
_entity.id
_entity.type
_entity.pdbx_description
1 polymer ?
#
loop_
_entity_poly.entity_id
_entity_poly.type
_entity_poly.pdbx_seq_one_letter_code
_entity_poly.pdbx_strand_id
1 'polypeptide(L)'
;MAANVQVLRPGVRLRVVLTALVLALALVSGAGGTARAQPEAPGTPGPEFQQGCLYRARVVDADAGTPVVGATVTVLETGAATVTDADGVYTVVLPGAGTWTIQITFPGYVPLTRRVVMGVGCVVLSSTVVSGGSPAPVAAAPMVGAHRLSGVVTIEGRAAPAGVRVTAAVGGNLCGSGTVTEGGWYRLEVAPATAVPGCGVNGAQVRLTVTPPFGDGWQVGPAVPFQAGGATQLDLAVDLRRLEPHPENVPWNGTWWAPPVDVAVGTCGPVSGASARAVQAALAQWQEASRSQGLRARLRADGRTACADDQPGIMVIEENLDSPDALAGAVSVDAALHPCRVEEPCWAFKSLIVINPRVFNRLSALEQANVIAHEIGHALGLGHADRCTGGTIMWEDTRCRFPLTSIGVDDVASLNNKIALVSTAAETMTAAALDGGAATAARLHGPASTLVAAKALAAVRWQRLPATGAAVAAASPRRALREEP
;
A
#
# COMPACT_ATOMS: atom_id res chain seq x y z
N MET A 1 -23.42 53.75 -0.72
CA MET A 1 -24.79 53.20 -0.79
C MET A 1 -24.94 52.24 0.37
N ALA A 2 -26.09 52.18 1.04
CA ALA A 2 -26.23 51.55 2.35
C ALA A 2 -27.06 50.25 2.34
N ALA A 3 -26.90 49.48 3.43
CA ALA A 3 -27.44 48.17 3.73
C ALA A 3 -28.92 47.91 3.38
N ASN A 4 -29.26 46.62 3.28
CA ASN A 4 -30.20 46.05 4.26
C ASN A 4 -30.05 44.53 4.43
N VAL A 5 -30.39 44.06 5.63
CA VAL A 5 -30.53 42.64 6.01
C VAL A 5 -32.01 42.39 6.28
N GLN A 6 -32.55 41.23 5.88
CA GLN A 6 -33.79 40.72 6.48
C GLN A 6 -33.79 39.20 6.57
N VAL A 7 -34.39 38.71 7.66
CA VAL A 7 -34.56 37.30 8.03
C VAL A 7 -36.02 37.15 8.45
N LEU A 8 -36.74 36.10 8.03
CA LEU A 8 -37.89 35.60 8.79
C LEU A 8 -38.30 34.15 8.41
N ARG A 9 -38.79 33.47 9.45
CA ARG A 9 -38.91 32.02 9.73
C ARG A 9 -40.14 31.30 9.08
N PRO A 10 -40.28 29.96 9.24
CA PRO A 10 -41.20 29.12 8.44
C PRO A 10 -42.59 28.87 9.06
N GLY A 11 -43.47 28.18 8.32
CA GLY A 11 -44.81 27.73 8.74
C GLY A 11 -44.98 26.20 8.77
N VAL A 12 -45.99 25.70 9.52
CA VAL A 12 -46.21 24.27 9.85
C VAL A 12 -47.71 23.92 9.85
N ARG A 13 -48.07 22.71 9.36
CA ARG A 13 -49.18 21.77 9.76
C ARG A 13 -49.29 20.69 8.66
N LEU A 14 -49.36 19.36 8.87
CA LEU A 14 -49.88 18.47 9.93
C LEU A 14 -51.40 18.32 10.01
N ARG A 15 -51.93 17.16 9.54
CA ARG A 15 -52.79 16.24 10.34
C ARG A 15 -53.08 14.90 9.64
N VAL A 16 -53.49 13.91 10.45
CA VAL A 16 -53.81 12.51 10.09
C VAL A 16 -55.27 12.21 10.46
N VAL A 17 -55.95 11.35 9.71
CA VAL A 17 -57.22 10.68 10.11
C VAL A 17 -57.23 9.24 9.56
N LEU A 18 -57.72 8.28 10.35
CA LEU A 18 -58.04 6.90 9.94
C LEU A 18 -59.57 6.70 9.92
N THR A 19 -60.07 5.83 9.04
CA THR A 19 -61.25 4.98 9.29
C THR A 19 -61.29 3.78 8.33
N ALA A 20 -62.07 2.74 8.66
CA ALA A 20 -62.19 1.50 7.88
C ALA A 20 -63.61 0.90 7.94
N LEU A 21 -63.99 0.09 6.95
CA LEU A 21 -65.17 -0.81 7.00
C LEU A 21 -64.98 -2.05 6.08
N VAL A 22 -65.94 -2.98 6.07
CA VAL A 22 -65.70 -4.44 6.00
C VAL A 22 -66.93 -5.20 5.44
N LEU A 23 -66.73 -6.44 4.91
CA LEU A 23 -67.73 -7.40 4.32
C LEU A 23 -68.31 -6.98 2.93
N ALA A 24 -68.78 -7.83 1.99
CA ALA A 24 -68.76 -9.30 1.71
C ALA A 24 -69.20 -9.53 0.22
N LEU A 25 -69.57 -10.69 -0.38
CA LEU A 25 -69.75 -12.13 -0.04
C LEU A 25 -69.79 -13.00 -1.35
N ALA A 26 -69.90 -14.33 -1.21
CA ALA A 26 -70.55 -15.31 -2.14
C ALA A 26 -69.81 -15.80 -3.43
N LEU A 27 -69.95 -17.07 -3.88
CA LEU A 27 -70.50 -18.33 -3.31
C LEU A 27 -70.00 -19.60 -4.06
N VAL A 28 -69.68 -20.68 -3.32
CA VAL A 28 -69.97 -22.14 -3.55
C VAL A 28 -69.94 -22.71 -5.00
N SER A 29 -69.11 -23.73 -5.34
CA SER A 29 -69.21 -25.19 -5.00
C SER A 29 -67.89 -25.93 -5.38
N GLY A 30 -67.59 -27.18 -4.98
CA GLY A 30 -68.24 -28.17 -4.11
C GLY A 30 -67.63 -29.60 -4.30
N ALA A 31 -67.90 -30.51 -3.35
CA ALA A 31 -67.40 -31.90 -3.25
C ALA A 31 -65.86 -32.09 -3.02
N GLY A 32 -65.38 -33.11 -2.30
CA GLY A 32 -66.12 -34.06 -1.43
C GLY A 32 -65.44 -35.44 -1.33
N GLY A 33 -64.87 -35.79 -0.17
CA GLY A 33 -64.34 -37.13 0.09
C GLY A 33 -63.49 -37.25 1.36
N THR A 34 -63.97 -38.00 2.35
CA THR A 34 -63.21 -38.34 3.57
C THR A 34 -62.69 -39.77 3.50
N ALA A 35 -61.36 -39.95 3.51
CA ALA A 35 -60.72 -41.25 3.70
C ALA A 35 -59.89 -41.25 4.99
N ARG A 36 -59.87 -42.37 5.71
CA ARG A 36 -59.02 -42.58 6.88
C ARG A 36 -57.61 -43.00 6.44
N ALA A 37 -56.60 -42.66 7.25
CA ALA A 37 -55.23 -43.07 7.00
C ALA A 37 -55.06 -44.61 7.08
N GLN A 38 -54.29 -45.16 6.15
CA GLN A 38 -53.57 -46.41 6.33
C GLN A 38 -52.12 -46.08 6.69
N PRO A 39 -51.44 -46.89 7.54
CA PRO A 39 -50.00 -46.80 7.68
C PRO A 39 -49.34 -47.40 6.43
N GLU A 40 -48.69 -46.57 5.63
CA GLU A 40 -47.86 -47.04 4.53
C GLU A 40 -46.51 -47.56 5.06
N ALA A 41 -45.87 -48.48 4.33
CA ALA A 41 -44.64 -49.14 4.75
C ALA A 41 -43.47 -48.16 4.90
N PRO A 42 -42.42 -48.48 5.68
CA PRO A 42 -41.22 -47.65 5.78
C PRO A 42 -40.53 -47.56 4.41
N GLY A 43 -40.79 -46.46 3.70
CA GLY A 43 -40.16 -46.15 2.43
C GLY A 43 -38.64 -46.04 2.60
N THR A 44 -37.91 -46.61 1.65
CA THR A 44 -36.45 -46.52 1.58
C THR A 44 -36.01 -45.05 1.68
N PRO A 45 -34.97 -44.72 2.47
CA PRO A 45 -34.44 -43.35 2.49
C PRO A 45 -34.04 -42.92 1.08
N GLY A 46 -34.76 -41.94 0.53
CA GLY A 46 -34.30 -41.21 -0.65
C GLY A 46 -32.99 -40.47 -0.33
N PRO A 47 -32.18 -40.12 -1.34
CA PRO A 47 -30.95 -39.38 -1.11
C PRO A 47 -31.25 -38.07 -0.37
N GLU A 48 -30.70 -37.94 0.82
CA GLU A 48 -30.87 -36.77 1.68
C GLU A 48 -30.21 -35.56 1.01
N PHE A 49 -31.03 -34.63 0.49
CA PHE A 49 -30.56 -33.35 -0.02
C PHE A 49 -30.04 -32.51 1.15
N GLN A 50 -28.75 -32.67 1.46
CA GLN A 50 -28.08 -31.92 2.52
C GLN A 50 -28.22 -30.41 2.29
N GLN A 51 -28.42 -29.67 3.39
CA GLN A 51 -28.66 -28.23 3.34
C GLN A 51 -27.39 -27.52 2.88
N GLY A 52 -27.39 -27.11 1.61
CA GLY A 52 -26.21 -26.56 0.94
C GLY A 52 -25.70 -25.26 1.56
N CYS A 53 -24.39 -25.20 1.74
CA CYS A 53 -23.64 -24.05 2.24
C CYS A 53 -23.47 -22.98 1.16
N LEU A 54 -24.02 -21.78 1.39
CA LEU A 54 -23.85 -20.64 0.50
C LEU A 54 -22.43 -20.06 0.60
N TYR A 55 -21.71 -20.01 -0.52
CA TYR A 55 -20.42 -19.33 -0.64
C TYR A 55 -20.54 -18.17 -1.64
N ARG A 56 -20.29 -16.94 -1.16
CA ARG A 56 -20.33 -15.71 -1.96
C ARG A 56 -18.98 -15.01 -1.93
N ALA A 57 -18.45 -14.71 -3.11
CA ALA A 57 -17.17 -14.02 -3.25
C ALA A 57 -17.16 -13.09 -4.47
N ARG A 58 -16.25 -12.12 -4.45
CA ARG A 58 -15.91 -11.27 -5.61
C ARG A 58 -14.71 -11.86 -6.35
N VAL A 59 -14.64 -11.59 -7.65
CA VAL A 59 -13.52 -11.78 -8.57
C VAL A 59 -13.14 -10.42 -9.12
N VAL A 60 -11.88 -10.03 -8.91
CA VAL A 60 -11.28 -8.85 -9.51
C VAL A 60 -9.98 -9.23 -10.20
N ASP A 61 -9.68 -8.56 -11.30
CA ASP A 61 -8.34 -8.53 -11.89
C ASP A 61 -7.39 -7.81 -10.91
N ALA A 62 -6.17 -8.33 -10.72
CA ALA A 62 -5.22 -7.76 -9.75
C ALA A 62 -4.26 -6.71 -10.34
N ASP A 63 -4.17 -6.58 -11.66
CA ASP A 63 -3.35 -5.54 -12.30
C ASP A 63 -4.14 -4.22 -12.38
N ALA A 64 -5.44 -4.29 -12.64
CA ALA A 64 -6.36 -3.15 -12.76
C ALA A 64 -7.31 -2.95 -11.57
N GLY A 65 -7.48 -3.95 -10.68
CA GLY A 65 -8.43 -3.90 -9.57
C GLY A 65 -9.91 -3.98 -9.97
N THR A 66 -10.20 -4.11 -11.27
CA THR A 66 -11.55 -4.09 -11.84
C THR A 66 -12.27 -5.43 -11.68
N PRO A 67 -13.61 -5.44 -11.53
CA PRO A 67 -14.37 -6.69 -11.48
C PRO A 67 -14.31 -7.46 -12.80
N VAL A 68 -14.06 -8.77 -12.72
CA VAL A 68 -14.10 -9.66 -13.90
C VAL A 68 -15.53 -10.17 -14.05
N VAL A 69 -16.23 -9.68 -15.08
CA VAL A 69 -17.64 -10.01 -15.37
C VAL A 69 -17.72 -11.23 -16.29
N GLY A 70 -18.57 -12.21 -15.98
CA GLY A 70 -18.74 -13.42 -16.77
C GLY A 70 -17.63 -14.48 -16.61
N ALA A 71 -16.83 -14.41 -15.55
CA ALA A 71 -15.89 -15.47 -15.18
C ALA A 71 -16.65 -16.73 -14.72
N THR A 72 -16.34 -17.87 -15.31
CA THR A 72 -16.92 -19.17 -14.95
C THR A 72 -16.25 -19.69 -13.68
N VAL A 73 -17.07 -19.98 -12.67
CA VAL A 73 -16.64 -20.47 -11.37
C VAL A 73 -17.20 -21.87 -11.13
N THR A 74 -16.33 -22.86 -10.97
CA THR A 74 -16.68 -24.29 -10.87
C THR A 74 -16.18 -24.88 -9.56
N VAL A 75 -17.04 -25.63 -8.87
CA VAL A 75 -16.68 -26.48 -7.73
C VAL A 75 -16.19 -27.82 -8.27
N LEU A 76 -14.88 -28.09 -8.18
CA LEU A 76 -14.27 -29.24 -8.88
C LEU A 76 -14.76 -30.60 -8.35
N GLU A 77 -15.11 -30.70 -7.07
CA GLU A 77 -15.61 -31.94 -6.47
C GLU A 77 -17.04 -32.32 -6.90
N THR A 78 -17.81 -31.38 -7.47
CA THR A 78 -19.24 -31.60 -7.81
C THR A 78 -19.59 -31.27 -9.26
N GLY A 79 -18.73 -30.53 -9.97
CA GLY A 79 -19.04 -29.96 -11.28
C GLY A 79 -20.05 -28.80 -11.24
N ALA A 80 -20.52 -28.38 -10.06
CA ALA A 80 -21.45 -27.26 -9.94
C ALA A 80 -20.77 -25.95 -10.37
N ALA A 81 -21.38 -25.23 -11.29
CA ALA A 81 -20.81 -24.02 -11.88
C ALA A 81 -21.77 -22.82 -11.79
N THR A 82 -21.18 -21.62 -11.76
CA THR A 82 -21.86 -20.32 -11.76
C THR A 82 -21.01 -19.31 -12.54
N VAL A 83 -21.51 -18.09 -12.77
CA VAL A 83 -20.76 -17.00 -13.42
C VAL A 83 -20.77 -15.74 -12.55
N THR A 84 -19.76 -14.88 -12.73
CA THR A 84 -19.71 -13.58 -12.05
C THR A 84 -20.62 -12.53 -12.70
N ASP A 85 -21.28 -11.74 -11.86
CA ASP A 85 -22.12 -10.60 -12.24
C ASP A 85 -21.30 -9.35 -12.64
N ALA A 86 -22.00 -8.24 -12.91
CA ALA A 86 -21.41 -6.96 -13.31
C ALA A 86 -20.48 -6.34 -12.25
N ASP A 87 -20.66 -6.68 -10.97
CA ASP A 87 -19.77 -6.29 -9.87
C ASP A 87 -18.64 -7.30 -9.67
N GLY A 88 -18.52 -8.30 -10.54
CA GLY A 88 -17.55 -9.40 -10.44
C GLY A 88 -17.89 -10.39 -9.33
N VAL A 89 -19.10 -10.37 -8.79
CA VAL A 89 -19.51 -11.24 -7.69
C VAL A 89 -20.12 -12.52 -8.22
N TYR A 90 -19.81 -13.64 -7.57
CA TYR A 90 -20.52 -14.90 -7.75
C TYR A 90 -21.08 -15.40 -6.42
N THR A 91 -22.10 -16.25 -6.52
CA THR A 91 -22.60 -17.06 -5.41
C THR A 91 -22.77 -18.49 -5.89
N VAL A 92 -22.28 -19.45 -5.12
CA VAL A 92 -22.37 -20.90 -5.41
C VAL A 92 -22.81 -21.65 -4.15
N VAL A 93 -23.54 -22.74 -4.34
CA VAL A 93 -23.99 -23.64 -3.26
C VAL A 93 -23.04 -24.84 -3.20
N LEU A 94 -22.44 -25.05 -2.03
CA LEU A 94 -21.57 -26.18 -1.73
C LEU A 94 -22.40 -27.23 -0.96
N PRO A 95 -22.28 -28.55 -1.24
CA PRO A 95 -23.14 -29.56 -0.61
C PRO A 95 -23.20 -29.59 0.92
N GLY A 96 -22.17 -29.09 1.60
CA GLY A 96 -22.17 -28.98 3.06
C GLY A 96 -20.87 -28.38 3.62
N ALA A 97 -20.73 -28.46 4.95
CA ALA A 97 -19.48 -28.15 5.63
C ALA A 97 -18.38 -29.14 5.19
N GLY A 98 -17.14 -28.64 5.01
CA GLY A 98 -16.06 -29.42 4.42
C GLY A 98 -15.03 -28.57 3.69
N THR A 99 -14.12 -29.23 2.98
CA THR A 99 -13.12 -28.58 2.12
C THR A 99 -13.54 -28.73 0.66
N TRP A 100 -13.59 -27.63 -0.08
CA TRP A 100 -14.04 -27.55 -1.47
C TRP A 100 -12.99 -26.81 -2.32
N THR A 101 -12.91 -27.14 -3.60
CA THR A 101 -11.91 -26.60 -4.53
C THR A 101 -12.61 -25.81 -5.63
N ILE A 102 -12.52 -24.49 -5.53
CA ILE A 102 -13.13 -23.56 -6.47
C ILE A 102 -12.13 -23.24 -7.57
N GLN A 103 -12.46 -23.58 -8.81
CA GLN A 103 -11.73 -23.15 -10.00
C GLN A 103 -12.45 -21.95 -10.65
N ILE A 104 -11.70 -20.91 -11.00
CA ILE A 104 -12.19 -19.71 -11.68
C ILE A 104 -11.48 -19.61 -13.03
N THR A 105 -12.25 -19.45 -14.10
CA THR A 105 -11.74 -19.36 -15.49
C THR A 105 -12.42 -18.23 -16.25
N PHE A 106 -11.65 -17.49 -17.04
CA PHE A 106 -12.16 -16.49 -17.98
C PHE A 106 -11.20 -16.38 -19.17
N PRO A 107 -11.68 -16.13 -20.41
CA PRO A 107 -10.80 -15.99 -21.57
C PRO A 107 -9.72 -14.91 -21.35
N GLY A 108 -8.46 -15.28 -21.59
CA GLY A 108 -7.29 -14.40 -21.38
C GLY A 108 -6.69 -14.43 -19.97
N TYR A 109 -7.33 -15.07 -18.99
CA TYR A 109 -6.84 -15.16 -17.60
C TYR A 109 -6.30 -16.56 -17.29
N VAL A 110 -5.29 -16.64 -16.43
CA VAL A 110 -4.81 -17.93 -15.89
C VAL A 110 -5.87 -18.52 -14.94
N PRO A 111 -6.27 -19.79 -15.09
CA PRO A 111 -7.20 -20.45 -14.17
C PRO A 111 -6.74 -20.41 -12.71
N LEU A 112 -7.49 -19.71 -11.84
CA LEU A 112 -7.22 -19.72 -10.41
C LEU A 112 -7.93 -20.91 -9.76
N THR A 113 -7.20 -21.75 -9.03
CA THR A 113 -7.76 -22.82 -8.21
C THR A 113 -7.56 -22.47 -6.73
N ARG A 114 -8.65 -22.21 -5.99
CA ARG A 114 -8.65 -21.84 -4.56
C ARG A 114 -9.34 -22.92 -3.73
N ARG A 115 -8.62 -23.45 -2.72
CA ARG A 115 -9.22 -24.28 -1.67
C ARG A 115 -9.98 -23.40 -0.67
N VAL A 116 -11.21 -23.77 -0.36
CA VAL A 116 -12.13 -23.10 0.57
C VAL A 116 -12.54 -24.11 1.64
N VAL A 117 -12.65 -23.66 2.89
CA VAL A 117 -13.08 -24.50 4.02
C VAL A 117 -14.35 -23.90 4.62
N MET A 118 -15.44 -24.67 4.61
CA MET A 118 -16.75 -24.29 5.15
C MET A 118 -16.95 -24.97 6.50
N GLY A 119 -17.17 -24.19 7.55
CA GLY A 119 -17.53 -24.70 8.89
C GLY A 119 -19.01 -25.09 8.99
N VAL A 120 -19.39 -25.76 10.08
CA VAL A 120 -20.80 -26.09 10.35
C VAL A 120 -21.62 -24.80 10.61
N GLY A 121 -22.85 -24.73 10.09
CA GLY A 121 -23.71 -23.53 10.19
C GLY A 121 -23.42 -22.43 9.14
N CYS A 122 -22.96 -22.82 7.96
CA CYS A 122 -22.43 -21.98 6.88
C CYS A 122 -23.15 -20.66 6.54
N VAL A 123 -22.47 -19.53 6.81
CA VAL A 123 -22.30 -18.42 5.85
C VAL A 123 -20.86 -17.92 5.95
N VAL A 124 -20.20 -17.67 4.81
CA VAL A 124 -18.91 -16.96 4.75
C VAL A 124 -18.94 -15.92 3.64
N LEU A 125 -18.63 -14.66 3.99
CA LEU A 125 -18.33 -13.59 3.04
C LEU A 125 -16.81 -13.51 2.88
N SER A 126 -16.29 -13.73 1.68
CA SER A 126 -14.84 -13.69 1.42
C SER A 126 -14.54 -13.03 0.08
N SER A 127 -13.61 -12.08 0.03
CA SER A 127 -13.07 -11.58 -1.23
C SER A 127 -12.09 -12.59 -1.84
N THR A 128 -12.10 -12.72 -3.17
CA THR A 128 -11.06 -13.44 -3.92
C THR A 128 -10.45 -12.48 -4.94
N VAL A 129 -9.20 -12.11 -4.72
CA VAL A 129 -8.40 -11.44 -5.75
C VAL A 129 -7.92 -12.51 -6.72
N VAL A 130 -8.13 -12.31 -8.02
CA VAL A 130 -7.53 -13.16 -9.06
C VAL A 130 -6.35 -12.40 -9.63
N SER A 131 -5.14 -12.91 -9.40
CA SER A 131 -3.94 -12.28 -9.96
C SER A 131 -4.05 -12.16 -11.49
N GLY A 132 -3.68 -10.99 -12.02
CA GLY A 132 -3.42 -10.74 -13.43
C GLY A 132 -2.25 -11.60 -13.90
N GLY A 133 -2.52 -12.89 -14.08
CA GLY A 133 -1.56 -13.86 -14.54
C GLY A 133 -1.24 -13.59 -16.00
N SER A 134 -0.27 -12.71 -16.26
CA SER A 134 0.55 -12.80 -17.47
C SER A 134 0.91 -14.28 -17.65
N PRO A 135 0.46 -14.94 -18.73
CA PRO A 135 0.46 -16.40 -18.78
C PRO A 135 1.88 -16.92 -18.57
N ALA A 136 2.02 -17.85 -17.62
CA ALA A 136 3.27 -18.55 -17.41
C ALA A 136 3.73 -19.11 -18.77
N PRO A 137 4.98 -18.88 -19.19
CA PRO A 137 5.39 -19.15 -20.57
C PRO A 137 5.39 -20.66 -20.83
N VAL A 138 4.28 -21.16 -21.36
CA VAL A 138 4.27 -22.26 -22.31
C VAL A 138 5.28 -21.86 -23.37
N ALA A 139 6.45 -22.51 -23.37
CA ALA A 139 7.63 -22.00 -24.06
C ALA A 139 7.30 -21.72 -25.53
N ALA A 140 7.16 -20.43 -25.86
CA ALA A 140 6.69 -20.02 -27.18
C ALA A 140 7.64 -20.57 -28.23
N ALA A 141 7.10 -21.17 -29.29
CA ALA A 141 7.91 -21.59 -30.42
C ALA A 141 8.71 -20.37 -30.91
N PRO A 142 10.05 -20.47 -31.03
CA PRO A 142 10.92 -19.31 -31.18
C PRO A 142 10.48 -18.47 -32.38
N MET A 143 10.15 -17.21 -32.13
CA MET A 143 9.41 -16.39 -33.09
C MET A 143 10.34 -16.06 -34.26
N VAL A 144 10.04 -16.60 -35.45
CA VAL A 144 10.89 -16.44 -36.63
C VAL A 144 11.01 -14.96 -36.99
N GLY A 145 12.23 -14.42 -36.89
CA GLY A 145 12.52 -13.00 -37.10
C GLY A 145 12.39 -12.10 -35.86
N ALA A 146 12.14 -12.63 -34.67
CA ALA A 146 12.20 -11.85 -33.44
C ALA A 146 13.61 -11.39 -33.07
N HIS A 147 13.70 -10.29 -32.33
CA HIS A 147 14.96 -9.74 -31.81
C HIS A 147 15.10 -10.12 -30.34
N ARG A 148 16.09 -10.94 -30.01
CA ARG A 148 16.34 -11.37 -28.62
C ARG A 148 17.16 -10.33 -27.85
N LEU A 149 16.64 -9.89 -26.70
CA LEU A 149 17.30 -8.97 -25.79
C LEU A 149 17.61 -9.69 -24.46
N SER A 150 18.79 -9.45 -23.89
CA SER A 150 19.20 -10.04 -22.62
C SER A 150 20.35 -9.29 -21.96
N GLY A 151 20.52 -9.44 -20.66
CA GLY A 151 21.61 -8.87 -19.87
C GLY A 151 21.34 -9.05 -18.38
N VAL A 152 21.96 -8.23 -17.53
CA VAL A 152 21.59 -8.09 -16.12
C VAL A 152 20.82 -6.80 -15.87
N VAL A 153 19.81 -6.86 -15.00
CA VAL A 153 19.13 -5.70 -14.44
C VAL A 153 19.72 -5.40 -13.06
N THR A 154 20.06 -4.15 -12.83
CA THR A 154 20.48 -3.63 -11.52
C THR A 154 19.58 -2.49 -11.07
N ILE A 155 19.36 -2.39 -9.77
CA ILE A 155 18.60 -1.33 -9.11
C ILE A 155 19.43 -0.87 -7.90
N GLU A 156 19.71 0.42 -7.77
CA GLU A 156 20.66 0.96 -6.79
C GLU A 156 22.03 0.24 -6.81
N GLY A 157 22.50 -0.12 -8.01
CA GLY A 157 23.77 -0.83 -8.23
C GLY A 157 23.80 -2.29 -7.74
N ARG A 158 22.68 -2.83 -7.28
CA ARG A 158 22.53 -4.25 -6.88
C ARG A 158 21.78 -5.02 -7.94
N ALA A 159 22.05 -6.32 -8.08
CA ALA A 159 21.24 -7.20 -8.93
C ALA A 159 19.75 -7.12 -8.56
N ALA A 160 18.89 -6.93 -9.55
CA ALA A 160 17.45 -6.82 -9.33
C ALA A 160 16.86 -8.16 -8.80
N PRO A 161 15.85 -8.12 -7.91
CA PRO A 161 15.18 -9.33 -7.43
C PRO A 161 14.57 -10.17 -8.55
N ALA A 162 14.56 -11.49 -8.39
CA ALA A 162 13.85 -12.38 -9.29
C ALA A 162 12.34 -12.07 -9.28
N GLY A 163 11.70 -12.15 -10.45
CA GLY A 163 10.28 -11.80 -10.64
C GLY A 163 10.02 -10.33 -10.99
N VAL A 164 11.03 -9.44 -10.93
CA VAL A 164 10.98 -8.14 -11.62
C VAL A 164 10.74 -8.39 -13.11
N ARG A 165 9.80 -7.66 -13.73
CA ARG A 165 9.43 -7.81 -15.14
C ARG A 165 10.21 -6.83 -15.99
N VAL A 166 10.66 -7.28 -17.17
CA VAL A 166 11.26 -6.43 -18.21
C VAL A 166 10.36 -6.50 -19.44
N THR A 167 9.76 -5.39 -19.83
CA THR A 167 8.95 -5.29 -21.05
C THR A 167 9.68 -4.50 -22.14
N ALA A 168 9.36 -4.82 -23.39
CA ALA A 168 9.90 -4.18 -24.58
C ALA A 168 8.77 -3.62 -25.44
N ALA A 169 8.82 -2.33 -25.75
CA ALA A 169 7.75 -1.63 -26.46
C ALA A 169 8.26 -0.90 -27.71
N VAL A 170 7.48 -0.94 -28.80
CA VAL A 170 7.75 -0.26 -30.07
C VAL A 170 6.59 0.69 -30.36
N GLY A 171 6.86 2.00 -30.43
CA GLY A 171 5.84 3.02 -30.67
C GLY A 171 4.73 3.12 -29.60
N GLY A 172 4.92 2.46 -28.44
CA GLY A 172 3.90 2.32 -27.39
C GLY A 172 3.25 0.94 -27.35
N ASN A 173 3.33 0.14 -28.42
CA ASN A 173 2.83 -1.23 -28.44
C ASN A 173 3.74 -2.14 -27.61
N LEU A 174 3.17 -3.00 -26.75
CA LEU A 174 3.91 -4.03 -26.04
C LEU A 174 4.29 -5.15 -27.02
N CYS A 175 5.59 -5.36 -27.21
CA CYS A 175 6.13 -6.23 -28.27
C CYS A 175 7.04 -7.35 -27.75
N GLY A 176 7.38 -7.34 -26.47
CA GLY A 176 8.15 -8.40 -25.81
C GLY A 176 8.05 -8.27 -24.29
N SER A 177 8.20 -9.39 -23.58
CA SER A 177 8.20 -9.44 -22.13
C SER A 177 9.09 -10.58 -21.64
N GLY A 178 9.71 -10.38 -20.48
CA GLY A 178 10.49 -11.38 -19.76
C GLY A 178 10.54 -11.05 -18.28
N THR A 179 11.09 -11.96 -17.49
CA THR A 179 11.31 -11.75 -16.06
C THR A 179 12.79 -11.85 -15.72
N VAL A 180 13.16 -11.14 -14.66
CA VAL A 180 14.44 -11.25 -13.99
C VAL A 180 14.49 -12.57 -13.22
N THR A 181 15.61 -13.27 -13.34
CA THR A 181 15.92 -14.51 -12.61
C THR A 181 16.97 -14.25 -11.53
N GLU A 182 17.49 -15.31 -10.90
CA GLU A 182 18.60 -15.21 -9.95
C GLU A 182 19.81 -14.48 -10.57
N GLY A 183 20.53 -13.70 -9.74
CA GLY A 183 21.65 -12.87 -10.18
C GLY A 183 21.28 -11.61 -10.98
N GLY A 184 19.99 -11.30 -11.14
CA GLY A 184 19.53 -10.12 -11.89
C GLY A 184 19.43 -10.33 -13.40
N TRP A 185 19.72 -11.54 -13.90
CA TRP A 185 19.67 -11.86 -15.33
C TRP A 185 18.27 -11.74 -15.91
N TYR A 186 18.15 -11.22 -17.13
CA TYR A 186 16.90 -11.21 -17.90
C TYR A 186 17.11 -11.68 -19.35
N ARG A 187 16.04 -12.19 -19.95
CA ARG A 187 15.92 -12.44 -21.40
C ARG A 187 14.48 -12.23 -21.84
N LEU A 188 14.30 -11.61 -22.99
CA LEU A 188 13.03 -11.53 -23.70
C LEU A 188 13.25 -11.62 -25.22
N GLU A 189 12.20 -11.89 -25.98
CA GLU A 189 12.19 -11.74 -27.43
C GLU A 189 11.19 -10.65 -27.82
N VAL A 190 11.59 -9.77 -28.74
CA VAL A 190 10.74 -8.71 -29.30
C VAL A 190 10.17 -9.21 -30.62
N ALA A 191 8.84 -9.27 -30.72
CA ALA A 191 8.15 -9.76 -31.90
C ALA A 191 8.38 -8.86 -33.13
N PRO A 192 8.58 -9.43 -34.33
CA PRO A 192 8.56 -8.67 -35.58
C PRO A 192 7.13 -8.25 -35.94
N ALA A 193 7.01 -7.19 -36.74
CA ALA A 193 5.72 -6.69 -37.23
C ALA A 193 4.92 -7.72 -38.05
N THR A 194 5.60 -8.74 -38.58
CA THR A 194 5.01 -9.88 -39.30
C THR A 194 4.33 -10.90 -38.39
N ALA A 195 4.64 -10.91 -37.10
CA ALA A 195 4.03 -11.81 -36.10
C ALA A 195 3.09 -11.05 -35.16
N VAL A 196 3.40 -9.80 -34.82
CA VAL A 196 2.53 -8.89 -34.06
C VAL A 196 2.49 -7.53 -34.78
N PRO A 197 1.38 -7.19 -35.46
CA PRO A 197 1.24 -5.91 -36.14
C PRO A 197 1.52 -4.72 -35.20
N GLY A 198 2.29 -3.74 -35.69
CA GLY A 198 2.72 -2.58 -34.88
C GLY A 198 4.01 -2.80 -34.07
N CYS A 199 4.61 -3.99 -34.12
CA CYS A 199 5.90 -4.29 -33.48
C CYS A 199 7.09 -4.17 -34.46
N GLY A 200 8.14 -4.99 -34.28
CA GLY A 200 9.47 -4.73 -34.83
C GLY A 200 9.57 -4.70 -36.36
N VAL A 201 9.92 -3.53 -36.90
CA VAL A 201 10.51 -3.38 -38.25
C VAL A 201 11.96 -2.93 -38.10
N ASN A 202 12.84 -3.28 -39.04
CA ASN A 202 14.28 -3.00 -38.91
C ASN A 202 14.55 -1.49 -38.68
N GLY A 203 15.30 -1.17 -37.63
CA GLY A 203 15.59 0.21 -37.20
C GLY A 203 14.53 0.86 -36.28
N ALA A 204 13.38 0.21 -36.06
CA ALA A 204 12.37 0.71 -35.11
C ALA A 204 12.94 0.77 -33.69
N GLN A 205 12.58 1.81 -32.93
CA GLN A 205 13.14 2.05 -31.60
C GLN A 205 12.37 1.26 -30.54
N VAL A 206 13.00 0.21 -30.01
CA VAL A 206 12.51 -0.56 -28.86
C VAL A 206 12.88 0.19 -27.58
N ARG A 207 11.90 0.57 -26.77
CA ARG A 207 12.12 1.03 -25.39
C ARG A 207 12.00 -0.16 -24.44
N LEU A 208 12.79 -0.15 -23.37
CA LEU A 208 12.71 -1.14 -22.29
C LEU A 208 12.16 -0.50 -21.02
N THR A 209 11.30 -1.24 -20.33
CA THR A 209 10.72 -0.84 -19.05
C THR A 209 10.96 -1.94 -18.03
N VAL A 210 11.48 -1.57 -16.85
CA VAL A 210 11.65 -2.45 -15.70
C VAL A 210 10.52 -2.16 -14.72
N THR A 211 9.69 -3.16 -14.41
CA THR A 211 8.62 -3.05 -13.41
C THR A 211 8.89 -4.05 -12.28
N PRO A 212 8.93 -3.64 -11.00
CA PRO A 212 8.93 -4.59 -9.89
C PRO A 212 7.65 -5.45 -9.84
N PRO A 213 7.56 -6.41 -8.89
CA PRO A 213 6.31 -7.11 -8.58
C PRO A 213 5.17 -6.22 -8.04
N PHE A 214 5.39 -4.91 -7.95
CA PHE A 214 4.50 -3.87 -7.46
C PHE A 214 4.84 -2.57 -8.21
N GLY A 215 3.87 -1.65 -8.29
CA GLY A 215 4.13 -0.29 -8.71
C GLY A 215 4.26 -0.05 -10.21
N ASP A 216 4.62 1.19 -10.54
CA ASP A 216 4.76 1.65 -11.92
C ASP A 216 6.10 1.21 -12.54
N GLY A 217 6.12 1.08 -13.88
CA GLY A 217 7.30 0.62 -14.61
C GLY A 217 8.23 1.77 -15.01
N TRP A 218 9.51 1.67 -14.64
CA TRP A 218 10.54 2.64 -15.00
C TRP A 218 11.10 2.37 -16.40
N GLN A 219 11.07 3.35 -17.30
CA GLN A 219 11.76 3.26 -18.60
C GLN A 219 13.28 3.35 -18.39
N VAL A 220 14.05 2.47 -19.02
CA VAL A 220 15.47 2.26 -18.72
C VAL A 220 16.33 2.09 -19.96
N GLY A 221 17.57 2.59 -19.86
CA GLY A 221 18.59 2.45 -20.90
C GLY A 221 18.32 3.27 -22.18
N PRO A 222 19.21 3.17 -23.17
CA PRO A 222 18.96 3.70 -24.51
C PRO A 222 17.90 2.86 -25.23
N ALA A 223 17.19 3.46 -26.19
CA ALA A 223 16.35 2.69 -27.11
C ALA A 223 17.22 1.78 -28.00
N VAL A 224 16.79 0.54 -28.20
CA VAL A 224 17.50 -0.45 -29.02
C VAL A 224 16.88 -0.45 -30.43
N PRO A 225 17.68 -0.29 -31.51
CA PRO A 225 17.17 -0.42 -32.87
C PRO A 225 16.84 -1.89 -33.16
N PHE A 226 15.59 -2.18 -33.51
CA PHE A 226 15.13 -3.53 -33.82
C PHE A 226 15.87 -4.12 -35.03
N GLN A 227 16.24 -5.39 -34.93
CA GLN A 227 16.86 -6.18 -36.00
C GLN A 227 16.18 -7.54 -36.09
N ALA A 228 15.54 -7.85 -37.22
CA ALA A 228 14.81 -9.10 -37.41
C ALA A 228 15.76 -10.33 -37.31
N GLY A 229 15.48 -11.23 -36.37
CA GLY A 229 16.34 -12.39 -36.05
C GLY A 229 17.62 -12.04 -35.27
N GLY A 230 17.81 -10.77 -34.91
CA GLY A 230 19.00 -10.26 -34.23
C GLY A 230 19.05 -10.65 -32.75
N ALA A 231 20.22 -10.41 -32.15
CA ALA A 231 20.41 -10.52 -30.71
C ALA A 231 21.23 -9.32 -30.20
N THR A 232 20.82 -8.76 -29.07
CA THR A 232 21.56 -7.67 -28.42
C THR A 232 21.69 -7.96 -26.94
N GLN A 233 22.93 -7.90 -26.45
CA GLN A 233 23.18 -7.86 -25.01
C GLN A 233 23.13 -6.39 -24.55
N LEU A 234 22.35 -6.13 -23.51
CA LEU A 234 22.20 -4.81 -22.90
C LEU A 234 21.95 -4.99 -21.40
N ASP A 235 22.82 -4.43 -20.58
CA ASP A 235 22.62 -4.39 -19.13
C ASP A 235 21.83 -3.14 -18.75
N LEU A 236 20.90 -3.27 -17.82
CA LEU A 236 19.96 -2.23 -17.41
C LEU A 236 20.30 -1.78 -15.98
N ALA A 237 20.33 -0.48 -15.76
CA ALA A 237 20.60 0.11 -14.45
C ALA A 237 19.51 1.13 -14.09
N VAL A 238 18.84 0.90 -12.97
CA VAL A 238 17.91 1.82 -12.34
C VAL A 238 18.61 2.55 -11.20
N ASP A 239 18.68 3.87 -11.31
CA ASP A 239 19.08 4.78 -10.23
C ASP A 239 17.81 5.49 -9.78
N LEU A 240 17.22 5.07 -8.65
CA LEU A 240 15.90 5.52 -8.19
C LEU A 240 15.91 7.01 -7.81
N ARG A 241 17.10 7.56 -7.55
CA ARG A 241 17.37 8.99 -7.33
C ARG A 241 17.36 9.82 -8.62
N ARG A 242 17.07 9.20 -9.76
CA ARG A 242 16.92 9.82 -11.10
C ARG A 242 15.55 9.56 -11.73
N LEU A 243 14.59 9.06 -10.97
CA LEU A 243 13.19 9.07 -11.38
C LEU A 243 12.68 10.53 -11.42
N GLU A 244 11.64 10.78 -12.21
CA GLU A 244 10.95 12.07 -12.20
C GLU A 244 10.25 12.24 -10.84
N PRO A 245 10.44 13.37 -10.12
CA PRO A 245 9.86 13.56 -8.80
C PRO A 245 8.38 13.92 -8.84
N HIS A 246 7.56 13.15 -8.12
CA HIS A 246 6.13 13.40 -7.92
C HIS A 246 5.85 13.86 -6.48
N PRO A 247 6.03 15.15 -6.13
CA PRO A 247 5.77 15.65 -4.78
C PRO A 247 4.32 15.46 -4.32
N GLU A 248 3.37 15.40 -5.26
CA GLU A 248 1.96 15.10 -4.99
C GLU A 248 1.73 13.64 -4.56
N ASN A 249 2.68 12.73 -4.84
CA ASN A 249 2.60 11.33 -4.43
C ASN A 249 2.82 11.14 -2.93
N VAL A 250 3.52 12.08 -2.25
CA VAL A 250 3.76 12.05 -0.81
C VAL A 250 3.05 13.25 -0.15
N PRO A 251 1.74 13.15 0.12
CA PRO A 251 0.94 14.21 0.71
C PRO A 251 1.41 14.69 2.09
N TRP A 252 0.78 15.75 2.58
CA TRP A 252 1.20 16.50 3.77
C TRP A 252 0.45 16.06 5.05
N ASN A 253 1.15 15.81 6.17
CA ASN A 253 0.53 15.36 7.42
C ASN A 253 0.21 16.48 8.45
N GLY A 254 0.47 17.76 8.12
CA GLY A 254 0.20 18.91 8.99
C GLY A 254 1.37 19.39 9.87
N THR A 255 2.46 18.62 10.00
CA THR A 255 3.55 18.86 10.98
C THR A 255 4.66 19.81 10.47
N TRP A 256 4.50 21.12 10.64
CA TRP A 256 5.51 22.13 10.27
C TRP A 256 6.61 22.24 11.33
N TRP A 257 7.87 22.43 10.92
CA TRP A 257 8.98 22.61 11.87
C TRP A 257 9.31 24.08 12.05
N ALA A 258 9.47 24.52 13.30
CA ALA A 258 10.14 25.78 13.62
C ALA A 258 11.57 25.79 13.03
N PRO A 259 12.10 26.97 12.63
CA PRO A 259 12.89 27.21 11.41
C PRO A 259 13.47 25.95 10.71
N PRO A 260 12.91 25.53 9.55
CA PRO A 260 12.91 24.12 9.10
C PRO A 260 14.23 23.63 8.45
N VAL A 261 15.38 24.21 8.78
CA VAL A 261 16.64 24.01 8.04
C VAL A 261 17.68 23.13 8.72
N ASP A 262 17.68 22.98 10.05
CA ASP A 262 18.70 22.20 10.78
C ASP A 262 18.10 21.45 12.01
N VAL A 263 17.45 20.31 11.77
CA VAL A 263 16.74 19.50 12.78
C VAL A 263 17.68 18.52 13.49
N ALA A 264 17.70 18.55 14.83
CA ALA A 264 18.44 17.58 15.63
C ALA A 264 17.71 16.24 15.74
N VAL A 265 18.45 15.13 15.60
CA VAL A 265 17.94 13.76 15.77
C VAL A 265 18.84 12.99 16.73
N GLY A 266 18.24 12.21 17.63
CA GLY A 266 19.02 11.36 18.55
C GLY A 266 18.19 10.38 19.38
N THR A 267 18.86 9.32 19.85
CA THR A 267 18.30 8.30 20.72
C THR A 267 18.28 8.75 22.17
N CYS A 268 17.13 8.65 22.84
CA CYS A 268 16.90 9.14 24.19
C CYS A 268 16.60 7.98 25.14
N GLY A 269 17.31 7.92 26.28
CA GLY A 269 17.20 6.80 27.21
C GLY A 269 17.86 5.51 26.69
N PRO A 270 17.54 4.35 27.27
CA PRO A 270 18.08 3.06 26.84
C PRO A 270 17.45 2.61 25.52
N VAL A 271 18.28 2.38 24.50
CA VAL A 271 17.90 1.75 23.23
C VAL A 271 18.83 0.57 22.95
N SER A 272 18.35 -0.43 22.22
CA SER A 272 19.20 -1.55 21.81
C SER A 272 20.28 -1.12 20.81
N GLY A 273 21.38 -1.87 20.76
CA GLY A 273 22.44 -1.64 19.78
C GLY A 273 22.00 -1.85 18.32
N ALA A 274 20.88 -2.54 18.09
CA ALA A 274 20.25 -2.64 16.76
C ALA A 274 19.57 -1.32 16.39
N SER A 275 18.64 -0.85 17.24
CA SER A 275 17.95 0.44 17.09
C SER A 275 18.91 1.62 16.95
N ALA A 276 19.98 1.68 17.76
CA ALA A 276 20.98 2.75 17.68
C ALA A 276 21.68 2.79 16.30
N ARG A 277 22.02 1.63 15.72
CA ARG A 277 22.61 1.56 14.36
C ARG A 277 21.58 1.88 13.28
N ALA A 278 20.32 1.47 13.46
CA ALA A 278 19.24 1.79 12.54
C ALA A 278 18.98 3.30 12.46
N VAL A 279 18.95 3.99 13.61
CA VAL A 279 18.84 5.47 13.67
C VAL A 279 20.02 6.14 12.99
N GLN A 280 21.25 5.68 13.21
CA GLN A 280 22.44 6.21 12.54
C GLN A 280 22.39 6.01 11.02
N ALA A 281 21.96 4.83 10.55
CA ALA A 281 21.82 4.52 9.12
C ALA A 281 20.70 5.33 8.46
N ALA A 282 19.53 5.45 9.10
CA ALA A 282 18.42 6.27 8.63
C ALA A 282 18.81 7.75 8.50
N LEU A 283 19.46 8.30 9.53
CA LEU A 283 19.97 9.66 9.52
C LEU A 283 21.02 9.87 8.41
N ALA A 284 21.86 8.87 8.12
CA ALA A 284 22.80 8.92 7.02
C ALA A 284 22.10 8.98 5.65
N GLN A 285 20.97 8.26 5.44
CA GLN A 285 20.17 8.38 4.22
C GLN A 285 19.61 9.80 4.03
N TRP A 286 19.02 10.39 5.07
CA TRP A 286 18.50 11.76 5.05
C TRP A 286 19.59 12.82 4.81
N GLN A 287 20.72 12.68 5.48
CA GLN A 287 21.88 13.54 5.24
C GLN A 287 22.45 13.40 3.82
N GLU A 288 22.39 12.20 3.24
CA GLU A 288 22.87 12.00 1.87
C GLU A 288 21.92 12.64 0.85
N ALA A 289 20.61 12.57 1.04
CA ALA A 289 19.65 13.34 0.24
C ALA A 289 19.91 14.86 0.31
N SER A 290 20.38 15.36 1.46
CA SER A 290 20.79 16.77 1.63
C SER A 290 22.06 17.13 0.84
N ARG A 291 22.92 16.14 0.50
CA ARG A 291 24.18 16.33 -0.24
C ARG A 291 24.04 16.11 -1.74
N SER A 292 23.33 15.06 -2.15
CA SER A 292 23.31 14.59 -3.55
C SER A 292 21.95 14.67 -4.24
N GLN A 293 20.85 14.88 -3.51
CA GLN A 293 19.49 15.04 -4.08
C GLN A 293 18.91 16.46 -3.95
N GLY A 294 19.64 17.39 -3.32
CA GLY A 294 19.20 18.79 -3.15
C GLY A 294 18.07 18.98 -2.13
N LEU A 295 17.92 18.07 -1.16
CA LEU A 295 17.01 18.28 -0.03
C LEU A 295 17.46 19.50 0.80
N ARG A 296 16.54 20.45 1.00
CA ARG A 296 16.80 21.72 1.72
C ARG A 296 16.81 21.56 3.24
N ALA A 297 16.10 20.57 3.77
CA ALA A 297 16.19 20.19 5.18
C ALA A 297 17.56 19.56 5.47
N ARG A 298 18.16 19.88 6.62
CA ARG A 298 19.35 19.19 7.13
C ARG A 298 19.01 18.54 8.45
N LEU A 299 19.49 17.30 8.63
CA LEU A 299 19.30 16.55 9.86
C LEU A 299 20.65 16.24 10.50
N ARG A 300 20.82 16.59 11.78
CA ARG A 300 22.10 16.51 12.50
C ARG A 300 22.05 15.53 13.66
N ALA A 301 23.10 14.72 13.79
CA ALA A 301 23.26 13.74 14.87
C ALA A 301 23.59 14.45 16.19
N ASP A 302 22.57 14.75 16.99
CA ASP A 302 22.74 15.45 18.25
C ASP A 302 21.67 15.03 19.27
N GLY A 303 21.99 13.96 20.02
CA GLY A 303 21.17 13.51 21.15
C GLY A 303 21.08 14.50 22.31
N ARG A 304 21.96 15.52 22.42
CA ARG A 304 21.85 16.53 23.48
C ARG A 304 20.74 17.53 23.15
N THR A 305 20.73 18.09 21.94
CA THR A 305 19.60 18.92 21.50
C THR A 305 18.33 18.07 21.38
N ALA A 306 18.40 16.91 20.72
CA ALA A 306 17.23 16.09 20.46
C ALA A 306 16.54 15.61 21.74
N CYS A 307 17.27 15.26 22.81
CA CYS A 307 16.69 14.76 24.05
C CYS A 307 16.48 15.82 25.15
N ALA A 308 16.83 17.09 24.95
CA ALA A 308 16.57 18.15 25.92
C ALA A 308 15.11 18.66 25.83
N ASP A 309 14.45 18.81 26.97
CA ASP A 309 13.02 19.20 27.04
C ASP A 309 12.75 20.60 26.47
N ASP A 310 13.72 21.51 26.56
CA ASP A 310 13.65 22.93 26.17
C ASP A 310 14.17 23.22 24.75
N GLN A 311 14.51 22.20 23.97
CA GLN A 311 15.13 22.33 22.65
C GLN A 311 14.34 21.60 21.55
N PRO A 312 14.27 22.15 20.33
CA PRO A 312 13.58 21.47 19.23
C PRO A 312 14.37 20.26 18.70
N GLY A 313 13.68 19.16 18.41
CA GLY A 313 14.31 17.97 17.79
C GLY A 313 13.49 16.68 17.83
N ILE A 314 13.95 15.70 17.04
CA ILE A 314 13.36 14.37 16.90
C ILE A 314 14.02 13.42 17.90
N MET A 315 13.27 13.08 18.95
CA MET A 315 13.63 12.04 19.93
C MET A 315 13.35 10.66 19.33
N VAL A 316 14.23 9.69 19.56
CA VAL A 316 13.96 8.27 19.28
C VAL A 316 14.09 7.44 20.55
N ILE A 317 13.06 6.68 20.90
CA ILE A 317 13.04 5.77 22.06
C ILE A 317 12.73 4.33 21.62
N GLU A 318 12.97 3.35 22.50
CA GLU A 318 12.61 1.95 22.29
C GLU A 318 11.65 1.51 23.39
N GLU A 319 10.38 1.26 23.04
CA GLU A 319 9.32 0.90 23.99
C GLU A 319 8.29 -0.05 23.33
N ASN A 320 7.58 -0.84 24.13
CA ASN A 320 6.55 -1.74 23.60
C ASN A 320 5.28 -0.93 23.26
N LEU A 321 4.92 -0.85 21.98
CA LEU A 321 3.66 -0.24 21.54
C LEU A 321 2.45 -1.11 21.91
N ASP A 322 1.32 -0.45 22.19
CA ASP A 322 0.03 -1.12 22.45
C ASP A 322 -0.51 -1.87 21.21
N SER A 323 -0.13 -1.43 20.00
CA SER A 323 -0.20 -2.26 18.79
C SER A 323 1.05 -3.16 18.74
N PRO A 324 0.92 -4.48 18.97
CA PRO A 324 2.08 -5.37 19.08
C PRO A 324 2.84 -5.55 17.76
N ASP A 325 2.17 -5.26 16.65
CA ASP A 325 2.58 -5.56 15.28
C ASP A 325 3.15 -4.34 14.54
N ALA A 326 2.88 -3.13 15.03
CA ALA A 326 3.49 -1.90 14.52
C ALA A 326 5.01 -1.92 14.73
N LEU A 327 5.81 -1.61 13.70
CA LEU A 327 7.27 -1.69 13.74
C LEU A 327 7.88 -0.53 14.52
N ALA A 328 7.33 0.66 14.31
CA ALA A 328 7.60 1.89 15.04
C ALA A 328 6.36 2.81 14.95
N GLY A 329 6.50 4.07 15.34
CA GLY A 329 5.54 5.13 15.04
C GLY A 329 6.04 6.51 15.49
N ALA A 330 5.76 7.54 14.70
CA ALA A 330 6.09 8.93 14.97
C ALA A 330 4.87 9.74 15.48
N VAL A 331 5.09 10.60 16.48
CA VAL A 331 4.13 11.62 16.93
C VAL A 331 4.85 12.96 17.12
N SER A 332 4.16 14.07 16.87
CA SER A 332 4.72 15.42 16.99
C SER A 332 3.89 16.29 17.92
N VAL A 333 4.53 17.24 18.60
CA VAL A 333 3.90 18.19 19.53
C VAL A 333 4.39 19.62 19.32
N ASP A 334 3.54 20.59 19.61
CA ASP A 334 3.87 22.02 19.61
C ASP A 334 4.78 22.41 20.80
N ALA A 335 5.16 23.70 20.87
CA ALA A 335 5.99 24.23 21.96
C ALA A 335 5.29 24.28 23.34
N ALA A 336 3.98 24.05 23.40
CA ALA A 336 3.20 23.89 24.63
C ALA A 336 2.92 22.40 24.97
N LEU A 337 3.46 21.47 24.18
CA LEU A 337 3.31 20.02 24.27
C LEU A 337 1.90 19.49 23.92
N HIS A 338 1.13 20.23 23.13
CA HIS A 338 -0.10 19.71 22.51
C HIS A 338 0.25 18.81 21.31
N PRO A 339 -0.39 17.63 21.15
CA PRO A 339 -0.22 16.81 19.96
C PRO A 339 -0.64 17.55 18.70
N CYS A 340 0.26 17.58 17.72
CA CYS A 340 -0.07 17.95 16.35
C CYS A 340 -1.17 17.03 15.83
N ARG A 341 -2.10 17.60 15.06
CA ARG A 341 -3.14 16.86 14.34
C ARG A 341 -3.07 17.20 12.86
N VAL A 342 -3.65 16.33 12.04
CA VAL A 342 -3.53 16.41 10.57
C VAL A 342 -4.41 17.52 9.99
N GLU A 343 -5.47 17.91 10.69
CA GLU A 343 -6.46 18.87 10.20
C GLU A 343 -6.02 20.34 10.26
N GLU A 344 -4.94 20.68 10.99
CA GLU A 344 -4.48 22.06 11.21
C GLU A 344 -2.95 22.19 11.05
N PRO A 345 -2.42 23.33 10.59
CA PRO A 345 -0.98 23.56 10.44
C PRO A 345 -0.28 23.69 11.80
N CYS A 346 0.16 22.57 12.36
CA CYS A 346 0.87 22.52 13.63
C CYS A 346 2.33 22.96 13.49
N TRP A 347 2.79 23.90 14.33
CA TRP A 347 4.22 24.20 14.47
C TRP A 347 4.86 23.28 15.50
N ALA A 348 5.32 22.12 15.04
CA ALA A 348 6.05 21.16 15.83
C ALA A 348 7.34 21.77 16.41
N PHE A 349 7.48 21.56 17.71
CA PHE A 349 8.69 21.81 18.47
C PHE A 349 9.44 20.50 18.74
N LYS A 350 8.70 19.43 19.02
CA LYS A 350 9.25 18.10 19.29
C LYS A 350 8.56 17.06 18.43
N SER A 351 9.32 16.06 18.00
CA SER A 351 8.76 14.78 17.54
C SER A 351 9.37 13.64 18.35
N LEU A 352 8.59 12.59 18.54
CA LEU A 352 8.96 11.36 19.22
C LEU A 352 8.71 10.19 18.27
N ILE A 353 9.76 9.45 17.96
CA ILE A 353 9.71 8.16 17.26
C ILE A 353 9.84 7.07 18.32
N VAL A 354 8.88 6.14 18.36
CA VAL A 354 8.88 5.00 19.28
C VAL A 354 9.13 3.72 18.49
N ILE A 355 10.25 3.04 18.75
CA ILE A 355 10.61 1.77 18.12
C ILE A 355 10.00 0.63 18.93
N ASN A 356 9.28 -0.31 18.29
CA ASN A 356 8.75 -1.50 18.95
C ASN A 356 9.73 -2.69 18.81
N PRO A 357 10.51 -3.01 19.87
CA PRO A 357 11.57 -4.02 19.77
C PRO A 357 11.07 -5.44 19.52
N ARG A 358 9.78 -5.74 19.73
CA ARG A 358 9.20 -7.09 19.59
C ARG A 358 9.21 -7.60 18.16
N VAL A 359 9.04 -6.70 17.20
CA VAL A 359 8.93 -6.98 15.76
C VAL A 359 10.08 -6.34 14.98
N PHE A 360 10.53 -5.13 15.36
CA PHE A 360 11.66 -4.44 14.74
C PHE A 360 12.96 -5.26 14.76
N ASN A 361 13.25 -5.97 15.86
CA ASN A 361 14.44 -6.82 15.99
C ASN A 361 14.41 -8.13 15.16
N ARG A 362 13.35 -8.37 14.39
CA ARG A 362 13.25 -9.50 13.44
C ARG A 362 13.62 -9.12 12.00
N LEU A 363 13.74 -7.82 11.73
CA LEU A 363 14.10 -7.26 10.43
C LEU A 363 15.63 -7.30 10.21
N SER A 364 16.06 -7.31 8.95
CA SER A 364 17.47 -7.08 8.61
C SER A 364 17.89 -5.63 8.89
N ALA A 365 19.21 -5.38 9.02
CA ALA A 365 19.73 -4.05 9.36
C ALA A 365 19.34 -2.95 8.34
N LEU A 366 19.16 -3.29 7.06
CA LEU A 366 18.67 -2.35 6.03
C LEU A 366 17.18 -2.04 6.25
N GLU A 367 16.37 -3.06 6.50
CA GLU A 367 14.94 -2.90 6.78
C GLU A 367 14.69 -2.10 8.06
N GLN A 368 15.50 -2.31 9.10
CA GLN A 368 15.49 -1.50 10.32
C GLN A 368 15.80 -0.03 10.02
N ALA A 369 16.84 0.26 9.23
CA ALA A 369 17.17 1.62 8.83
C ALA A 369 16.03 2.28 8.03
N ASN A 370 15.39 1.55 7.12
CA ASN A 370 14.31 2.09 6.29
C ASN A 370 13.05 2.40 7.10
N VAL A 371 12.70 1.59 8.11
CA VAL A 371 11.62 1.92 9.05
C VAL A 371 11.92 3.23 9.78
N ILE A 372 13.12 3.41 10.34
CA ILE A 372 13.44 4.67 11.03
C ILE A 372 13.52 5.85 10.07
N ALA A 373 13.95 5.65 8.82
CA ALA A 373 13.96 6.70 7.81
C ALA A 373 12.53 7.16 7.44
N HIS A 374 11.57 6.23 7.34
CA HIS A 374 10.15 6.48 7.17
C HIS A 374 9.56 7.28 8.37
N GLU A 375 9.83 6.85 9.61
CA GLU A 375 9.37 7.59 10.80
C GLU A 375 9.98 9.00 10.92
N ILE A 376 11.22 9.19 10.47
CA ILE A 376 11.83 10.52 10.34
C ILE A 376 11.08 11.35 9.27
N GLY A 377 10.62 10.73 8.17
CA GLY A 377 9.73 11.38 7.20
C GLY A 377 8.44 11.88 7.84
N HIS A 378 7.76 11.05 8.63
CA HIS A 378 6.57 11.45 9.41
C HIS A 378 6.87 12.55 10.44
N ALA A 379 8.02 12.50 11.10
CA ALA A 379 8.45 13.54 12.04
C ALA A 379 8.74 14.88 11.31
N LEU A 380 9.33 14.84 10.11
CA LEU A 380 9.45 16.01 9.21
C LEU A 380 8.10 16.42 8.59
N GLY A 381 7.09 15.56 8.71
CA GLY A 381 5.68 15.79 8.42
C GLY A 381 5.15 15.24 7.09
N LEU A 382 5.91 14.40 6.39
CA LEU A 382 5.40 13.66 5.25
C LEU A 382 4.26 12.74 5.69
N GLY A 383 3.21 12.64 4.89
CA GLY A 383 2.20 11.58 4.98
C GLY A 383 2.72 10.27 4.40
N HIS A 384 1.85 9.27 4.33
CA HIS A 384 2.09 8.10 3.49
C HIS A 384 2.00 8.45 2.01
N ALA A 385 2.63 7.65 1.16
CA ALA A 385 2.60 7.80 -0.28
C ALA A 385 1.37 7.14 -0.93
N ASP A 386 0.72 7.83 -1.87
CA ASP A 386 -0.54 7.43 -2.51
C ASP A 386 -0.37 6.32 -3.58
N ARG A 387 0.77 6.27 -4.29
CA ARG A 387 1.02 5.35 -5.41
C ARG A 387 2.44 4.83 -5.44
N CYS A 388 2.59 3.54 -5.72
CA CYS A 388 3.87 2.82 -5.65
C CYS A 388 4.85 3.12 -6.80
N THR A 389 5.27 4.37 -6.98
CA THR A 389 6.27 4.84 -7.95
C THR A 389 7.66 4.21 -7.76
N GLY A 390 7.96 3.71 -6.56
CA GLY A 390 9.32 3.38 -6.12
C GLY A 390 10.20 4.60 -5.78
N GLY A 391 9.66 5.82 -5.94
CA GLY A 391 10.33 7.10 -5.74
C GLY A 391 10.21 7.69 -4.33
N THR A 392 9.75 6.93 -3.33
CA THR A 392 9.57 7.39 -1.94
C THR A 392 9.81 6.26 -0.94
N ILE A 393 10.20 6.61 0.30
CA ILE A 393 10.29 5.68 1.44
C ILE A 393 9.00 5.62 2.28
N MET A 394 8.01 6.47 1.99
CA MET A 394 6.78 6.68 2.78
C MET A 394 5.65 5.68 2.44
N TRP A 395 5.97 4.46 2.00
CA TRP A 395 4.97 3.42 1.70
C TRP A 395 4.21 2.97 2.95
N GLU A 396 2.89 3.10 2.97
CA GLU A 396 2.03 2.38 3.94
C GLU A 396 1.96 0.89 3.62
N ASP A 397 1.82 0.56 2.32
CA ASP A 397 1.65 -0.81 1.87
C ASP A 397 2.98 -1.54 1.77
N THR A 398 3.17 -2.56 2.62
CA THR A 398 4.37 -3.40 2.64
C THR A 398 4.57 -4.22 1.37
N ARG A 399 3.56 -4.33 0.50
CA ARG A 399 3.72 -4.88 -0.87
C ARG A 399 4.60 -3.99 -1.75
N CYS A 400 4.67 -2.68 -1.47
CA CYS A 400 5.47 -1.72 -2.24
C CYS A 400 6.90 -1.56 -1.74
N ARG A 401 7.33 -2.45 -0.83
CA ARG A 401 8.66 -2.49 -0.22
C ARG A 401 9.74 -2.93 -1.23
N PHE A 402 10.29 -1.98 -1.98
CA PHE A 402 11.63 -2.17 -2.54
C PHE A 402 12.68 -2.05 -1.40
N PRO A 403 13.81 -2.79 -1.43
CA PRO A 403 14.94 -2.56 -0.54
C PRO A 403 15.71 -1.28 -0.91
N LEU A 404 15.04 -0.13 -0.79
CA LEU A 404 15.62 1.21 -0.94
C LEU A 404 16.83 1.38 -0.03
N THR A 405 17.79 2.19 -0.47
CA THR A 405 19.01 2.54 0.27
C THR A 405 19.19 4.03 0.50
N SER A 406 18.22 4.81 0.05
CA SER A 406 18.18 6.26 0.10
C SER A 406 16.74 6.71 0.27
N ILE A 407 16.59 7.94 0.75
CA ILE A 407 15.35 8.71 0.61
C ILE A 407 15.03 8.85 -0.88
N GLY A 408 13.75 8.82 -1.25
CA GLY A 408 13.29 8.89 -2.63
C GLY A 408 13.07 10.31 -3.15
N VAL A 409 12.96 10.43 -4.47
CA VAL A 409 12.78 11.73 -5.17
C VAL A 409 11.46 12.42 -4.82
N ASP A 410 10.38 11.67 -4.59
CA ASP A 410 9.06 12.19 -4.22
C ASP A 410 9.11 12.78 -2.79
N ASP A 411 9.81 12.11 -1.86
CA ASP A 411 10.04 12.59 -0.48
C ASP A 411 10.79 13.93 -0.48
N VAL A 412 11.87 13.99 -1.26
CA VAL A 412 12.75 15.16 -1.37
C VAL A 412 11.99 16.32 -2.01
N ALA A 413 11.19 16.06 -3.05
CA ALA A 413 10.38 17.08 -3.70
C ALA A 413 9.26 17.59 -2.80
N SER A 414 8.54 16.71 -2.09
CA SER A 414 7.46 17.09 -1.16
C SER A 414 8.00 17.97 -0.01
N LEU A 415 9.12 17.57 0.63
CA LEU A 415 9.77 18.41 1.65
C LEU A 415 10.32 19.72 1.08
N ASN A 416 10.88 19.73 -0.13
CA ASN A 416 11.39 20.96 -0.74
C ASN A 416 10.27 21.95 -1.08
N ASN A 417 9.11 21.46 -1.52
CA ASN A 417 7.90 22.26 -1.74
C ASN A 417 7.34 22.80 -0.41
N LYS A 418 7.23 21.96 0.63
CA LYS A 418 6.89 22.39 1.99
C LYS A 418 7.80 23.53 2.48
N ILE A 419 9.12 23.39 2.33
CA ILE A 419 10.08 24.40 2.76
C ILE A 419 9.93 25.71 1.97
N ALA A 420 9.65 25.64 0.65
CA ALA A 420 9.35 26.83 -0.15
C ALA A 420 8.12 27.59 0.39
N LEU A 421 7.04 26.86 0.72
CA LEU A 421 5.83 27.45 1.32
C LEU A 421 6.16 28.13 2.66
N VAL A 422 6.93 27.48 3.56
CA VAL A 422 7.38 28.11 4.81
C VAL A 422 8.18 29.39 4.56
N SER A 423 9.14 29.38 3.64
CA SER A 423 9.94 30.57 3.32
C SER A 423 9.06 31.73 2.83
N THR A 424 8.16 31.48 1.87
CA THR A 424 7.24 32.53 1.38
C THR A 424 6.29 33.05 2.46
N ALA A 425 5.82 32.19 3.37
CA ALA A 425 5.01 32.59 4.52
C ALA A 425 5.82 33.43 5.52
N ALA A 426 7.08 33.06 5.81
CA ALA A 426 7.97 33.80 6.70
C ALA A 426 8.41 35.16 6.11
N GLU A 427 8.62 35.24 4.80
CA GLU A 427 8.87 36.50 4.07
C GLU A 427 7.64 37.40 4.10
N THR A 428 6.45 36.84 3.88
CA THR A 428 5.18 37.58 3.99
C THR A 428 4.93 38.06 5.43
N MET A 429 5.22 37.22 6.42
CA MET A 429 5.12 37.58 7.85
C MET A 429 6.16 38.61 8.27
N THR A 430 7.37 38.63 7.69
CA THR A 430 8.37 39.67 8.00
C THR A 430 8.06 40.99 7.29
N ALA A 431 7.49 40.97 6.08
CA ALA A 431 6.88 42.16 5.48
C ALA A 431 5.75 42.73 6.36
N ALA A 432 4.82 41.88 6.82
CA ALA A 432 3.76 42.30 7.74
C ALA A 432 4.27 42.73 9.13
N ALA A 433 5.36 42.14 9.63
CA ALA A 433 5.96 42.49 10.93
C ALA A 433 6.80 43.79 10.89
N LEU A 434 7.13 44.31 9.70
CA LEU A 434 7.67 45.65 9.54
C LEU A 434 6.58 46.73 9.67
N ASP A 435 5.32 46.40 9.39
CA ASP A 435 4.14 47.24 9.66
C ASP A 435 3.49 46.95 11.04
N GLY A 436 3.77 45.81 11.67
CA GLY A 436 3.14 45.35 12.91
C GLY A 436 4.13 44.74 13.93
N GLY A 437 4.32 45.41 15.06
CA GLY A 437 5.39 45.12 16.03
C GLY A 437 5.49 43.67 16.54
N ALA A 438 6.74 43.24 16.77
CA ALA A 438 7.11 41.84 17.03
C ALA A 438 6.46 41.19 18.26
N ALA A 439 6.02 39.94 18.11
CA ALA A 439 5.52 39.10 19.21
C ALA A 439 6.63 38.21 19.80
N THR A 440 6.67 38.09 21.13
CA THR A 440 7.74 37.43 21.89
C THR A 440 7.50 35.94 22.13
N ALA A 441 8.50 35.09 21.85
CA ALA A 441 8.51 33.70 22.31
C ALA A 441 8.77 33.63 23.83
N ALA A 442 7.84 33.05 24.58
CA ALA A 442 7.95 32.91 26.04
C ALA A 442 8.79 31.68 26.43
N ARG A 443 9.71 31.85 27.39
CA ARG A 443 10.49 30.74 27.96
C ARG A 443 9.73 30.08 29.12
N LEU A 444 9.77 28.75 29.19
CA LEU A 444 9.42 27.99 30.39
C LEU A 444 10.68 27.28 30.93
N HIS A 445 10.78 27.16 32.25
CA HIS A 445 11.88 26.48 32.94
C HIS A 445 11.30 25.56 34.02
N GLY A 446 11.74 24.30 34.05
CA GLY A 446 11.35 23.32 35.06
C GLY A 446 12.15 22.02 34.90
N PRO A 447 12.61 21.38 35.99
CA PRO A 447 13.47 20.19 35.91
C PRO A 447 12.62 18.93 35.71
N ALA A 448 12.39 18.50 34.47
CA ALA A 448 11.40 17.45 34.20
C ALA A 448 11.65 16.57 32.96
N SER A 449 12.85 15.98 32.86
CA SER A 449 13.26 14.99 31.83
C SER A 449 12.44 13.69 31.81
N THR A 450 11.43 13.57 32.68
CA THR A 450 10.41 12.53 32.67
C THR A 450 9.03 13.03 32.24
N LEU A 451 8.73 14.34 32.31
CA LEU A 451 7.38 14.86 31.98
C LEU A 451 7.13 14.95 30.48
N VAL A 452 8.11 15.34 29.65
CA VAL A 452 7.88 15.46 28.20
C VAL A 452 7.65 14.08 27.61
N ALA A 453 8.52 13.11 27.93
CA ALA A 453 8.32 11.72 27.58
C ALA A 453 6.99 11.16 28.12
N ALA A 454 6.68 11.34 29.42
CA ALA A 454 5.43 10.83 29.99
C ALA A 454 4.17 11.51 29.45
N LYS A 455 4.23 12.79 29.03
CA LYS A 455 3.11 13.49 28.38
C LYS A 455 2.94 13.07 26.93
N ALA A 456 4.02 12.86 26.18
CA ALA A 456 3.97 12.29 24.84
C ALA A 456 3.42 10.85 24.89
N LEU A 457 3.90 10.02 25.81
CA LEU A 457 3.36 8.67 26.06
C LEU A 457 1.90 8.70 26.56
N ALA A 458 1.50 9.72 27.32
CA ALA A 458 0.10 9.91 27.67
C ALA A 458 -0.77 10.31 26.46
N ALA A 459 -0.25 11.12 25.53
CA ALA A 459 -0.93 11.41 24.27
C ALA A 459 -1.07 10.15 23.41
N VAL A 460 -0.01 9.35 23.29
CA VAL A 460 -0.02 8.03 22.63
C VAL A 460 -1.01 7.05 23.29
N ARG A 461 -1.24 7.14 24.60
CA ARG A 461 -2.26 6.34 25.32
C ARG A 461 -3.71 6.80 25.13
N TRP A 462 -3.94 8.05 24.71
CA TRP A 462 -5.28 8.61 24.50
C TRP A 462 -5.67 8.71 23.03
N GLN A 463 -4.70 8.87 22.14
CA GLN A 463 -4.87 8.53 20.74
C GLN A 463 -4.96 7.00 20.65
N ARG A 464 -6.11 6.49 20.22
CA ARG A 464 -6.05 5.30 19.37
C ARG A 464 -5.24 5.72 18.16
N LEU A 465 -3.97 5.33 18.11
CA LEU A 465 -3.22 5.38 16.86
C LEU A 465 -4.12 4.74 15.79
N PRO A 466 -4.36 5.39 14.64
CA PRO A 466 -4.87 4.64 13.50
C PRO A 466 -3.90 3.46 13.29
N ALA A 467 -4.41 2.28 12.93
CA ALA A 467 -3.60 1.07 12.83
C ALA A 467 -2.74 1.05 11.55
N THR A 468 -2.12 2.19 11.24
CA THR A 468 -1.19 2.49 10.16
C THR A 468 0.18 1.87 10.48
N GLY A 469 0.20 0.54 10.56
CA GLY A 469 1.34 -0.27 10.97
C GLY A 469 1.18 -1.68 10.40
N ALA A 470 1.19 -1.77 9.07
CA ALA A 470 0.76 -2.96 8.34
C ALA A 470 1.73 -4.15 8.45
N ALA A 471 1.32 -5.15 9.24
CA ALA A 471 1.74 -6.56 9.16
C ALA A 471 3.21 -6.94 9.45
N VAL A 472 3.42 -7.43 10.67
CA VAL A 472 3.62 -8.87 10.96
C VAL A 472 4.42 -9.73 9.96
N ALA A 473 5.51 -10.31 10.49
CA ALA A 473 6.16 -11.58 10.11
C ALA A 473 6.73 -11.76 8.69
N ALA A 474 8.06 -11.85 8.62
CA ALA A 474 8.77 -12.41 7.48
C ALA A 474 8.42 -13.89 7.23
N ALA A 475 8.06 -14.22 5.99
CA ALA A 475 7.91 -15.60 5.52
C ALA A 475 9.29 -16.24 5.34
N SER A 476 9.84 -16.81 6.42
CA SER A 476 11.14 -17.52 6.37
C SER A 476 10.97 -18.92 5.76
N PRO A 477 11.75 -19.30 4.73
CA PRO A 477 11.62 -20.61 4.08
C PRO A 477 12.13 -21.72 5.00
N ARG A 478 11.19 -22.47 5.60
CA ARG A 478 11.54 -23.65 6.41
C ARG A 478 12.11 -24.77 5.53
N ARG A 479 13.44 -24.87 5.58
CA ARG A 479 14.27 -25.98 5.09
C ARG A 479 13.66 -27.34 5.47
N ALA A 480 13.41 -28.18 4.47
CA ALA A 480 13.01 -29.58 4.67
C ALA A 480 14.21 -30.49 5.05
N LEU A 481 13.91 -31.76 5.34
CA LEU A 481 14.83 -32.85 5.73
C LEU A 481 15.37 -32.69 7.18
N ARG A 482 15.18 -33.62 8.13
CA ARG A 482 14.76 -35.04 8.06
C ARG A 482 13.93 -35.44 9.29
N GLU A 483 13.07 -36.44 9.13
CA GLU A 483 12.68 -37.39 10.19
C GLU A 483 13.26 -38.78 9.85
N GLU A 484 13.37 -39.64 10.86
CA GLU A 484 13.66 -41.11 10.88
C GLU A 484 14.56 -41.43 12.11
N PRO A 485 14.39 -42.58 12.79
CA PRO A 485 13.32 -43.59 12.62
C PRO A 485 12.11 -43.37 13.56
#